data_AF-A0A8T5UXP2-F1
#
_entry.id   AF-A0A8T5UXP2-F1
#
_cell.length_a   1.000
_cell.length_b   1.000
_cell.length_c   1.000
_cell.angle_alpha   90.00
_cell.angle_beta   90.00
_cell.angle_gamma   90.00
#
_symmetry.space_group_name_H-M   'P 1'
#
loop_
_entity.id
_entity.type
_entity.pdbx_description
1 polymer ?
#
loop_
_entity_poly.entity_id
_entity_poly.type
_entity_poly.pdbx_seq_one_letter_code
_entity_poly.pdbx_strand_id
1 'polypeptide(L)'
;MPMNKYHLIVLTLIFGLILSLVIPDSVTASEVNNNTHLNTVKESLTVHNNLTSVKKSNSNTTTYSKSTVLPSYYDLRKLGKLTPVKQQGFSGTCWAFAALGSLESSLLPNEKWDFSENNMKNLNSYNYAWGFDRGYNDAGCWEQALAYLTRYSGPVTSAQDSFNDFSGYSPIGLTAVKHVQDAILINARNSNGKMDNNPIKIAIMKYGAVYSLMRYDDFYFNPWTNAYYYNGSNDVNHAIDIVGWDDNYSKNNFVNGAPGNGAFIIRNSWGADWGDNGYFYVSYYDKLLGNSNDNVVFMDAEPITNYNNIYQYDPLGYVGSFGFESDVGWFSNVFTARSNEKLRASSFYVLTPNSLYDLYVYLNPKGNNPISGKLAFFKEGIISTAGYKTIDFGKYISLLKGHKFSIVVKLTTPNSTLPITIEYPMEYYSSKATANPGESYVSMNGIFWEDMTSIISNANVCLKAFTSSIGADLSVTKVMSNKNPSLYSKIFYTITVKNNGPVTAENVYISDKLPLGLSFLSYVTKYGKYNPITGVWNIGTLPNGSVATIIINCFVKRTGNLTNEAILFSSTYDPNLTNNFAMINGKVVQQMNVKKVVQKIIPIKTCQNLIPMQKTGTNIISFVLGLIMVFGGTSIFRKK
;
A
#
# COMPACT_ATOMS: atom_id res chain seq x y z
N MET A 1 26.11 -50.77 -42.70
CA MET A 1 24.71 -51.24 -42.72
C MET A 1 24.55 -52.31 -41.64
N PRO A 2 23.43 -52.44 -40.89
CA PRO A 2 22.33 -51.52 -40.54
C PRO A 2 22.30 -51.21 -38.99
N MET A 3 21.81 -50.05 -38.52
CA MET A 3 20.44 -49.69 -38.07
C MET A 3 19.78 -50.53 -36.93
N ASN A 4 19.57 -49.87 -35.78
CA ASN A 4 18.28 -49.52 -35.13
C ASN A 4 17.96 -50.03 -33.69
N LYS A 5 17.70 -49.03 -32.82
CA LYS A 5 16.66 -48.88 -31.75
C LYS A 5 16.62 -49.85 -30.55
N TYR A 6 16.69 -49.32 -29.32
CA TYR A 6 15.57 -49.02 -28.39
C TYR A 6 16.09 -48.63 -26.96
N HIS A 7 15.59 -47.50 -26.42
CA HIS A 7 15.50 -47.04 -25.00
C HIS A 7 16.79 -47.00 -24.13
N LEU A 8 17.38 -45.88 -23.69
CA LEU A 8 16.93 -44.74 -22.84
C LEU A 8 16.23 -45.13 -21.53
N ILE A 9 16.95 -45.07 -20.39
CA ILE A 9 16.63 -44.35 -19.13
C ILE A 9 17.60 -44.75 -17.99
N VAL A 10 18.07 -43.74 -17.24
CA VAL A 10 18.89 -43.71 -15.99
C VAL A 10 20.40 -43.95 -16.11
N LEU A 11 21.20 -42.85 -16.17
CA LEU A 11 22.41 -42.72 -15.35
C LEU A 11 22.94 -41.26 -15.37
N THR A 12 22.54 -40.44 -14.40
CA THR A 12 23.34 -39.32 -13.85
C THR A 12 22.58 -38.71 -12.69
N LEU A 13 22.89 -39.13 -11.45
CA LEU A 13 22.56 -38.41 -10.21
C LEU A 13 23.28 -39.08 -9.02
N ILE A 14 24.61 -39.01 -8.99
CA ILE A 14 25.39 -39.18 -7.76
C ILE A 14 26.61 -38.27 -7.87
N PHE A 15 26.48 -37.01 -7.43
CA PHE A 15 27.54 -36.19 -6.81
C PHE A 15 26.90 -34.84 -6.44
N GLY A 16 26.56 -34.68 -5.16
CA GLY A 16 25.88 -33.50 -4.64
C GLY A 16 25.34 -33.74 -3.23
N LEU A 17 26.13 -34.39 -2.38
CA LEU A 17 25.85 -34.56 -0.96
C LEU A 17 27.15 -34.20 -0.23
N ILE A 18 27.00 -33.40 0.82
CA ILE A 18 28.05 -32.83 1.70
C ILE A 18 28.57 -31.46 1.22
N LEU A 19 27.73 -30.42 1.38
CA LEU A 19 28.15 -29.11 1.89
C LEU A 19 26.91 -28.33 2.42
N SER A 20 26.33 -28.82 3.51
CA SER A 20 25.28 -28.10 4.24
C SER A 20 25.34 -28.50 5.72
N LEU A 21 26.47 -28.21 6.37
CA LEU A 21 26.61 -28.34 7.80
C LEU A 21 27.28 -27.06 8.30
N VAL A 22 26.61 -26.43 9.27
CA VAL A 22 26.95 -25.18 9.96
C VAL A 22 26.57 -23.91 9.18
N ILE A 23 25.27 -23.65 9.08
CA ILE A 23 24.74 -22.29 9.05
C ILE A 23 24.47 -21.94 10.52
N PRO A 24 25.02 -20.84 11.07
CA PRO A 24 24.75 -20.47 12.45
C PRO A 24 23.26 -20.18 12.66
N ASP A 25 22.80 -20.56 13.85
CA ASP A 25 21.41 -20.58 14.28
C ASP A 25 20.69 -19.23 14.07
N SER A 26 19.39 -19.33 13.79
CA SER A 26 18.48 -18.20 13.66
C SER A 26 18.28 -17.52 15.01
N VAL A 27 19.17 -16.63 15.40
CA VAL A 27 18.88 -15.72 16.51
C VAL A 27 17.82 -14.74 16.02
N THR A 28 16.60 -14.89 16.55
CA THR A 28 15.55 -13.87 16.42
C THR A 28 15.86 -12.71 17.38
N ALA A 29 15.46 -11.48 17.06
CA ALA A 29 15.53 -10.39 18.04
C ALA A 29 14.71 -10.71 19.31
N SER A 30 13.70 -11.59 19.19
CA SER A 30 12.93 -12.11 20.33
C SER A 30 13.72 -13.07 21.24
N GLU A 31 14.74 -13.78 20.74
CA GLU A 31 15.64 -14.60 21.56
C GLU A 31 16.70 -13.77 22.29
N VAL A 32 17.11 -12.63 21.73
CA VAL A 32 18.06 -11.69 22.37
C VAL A 32 17.40 -10.90 23.50
N ASN A 33 16.13 -10.51 23.36
CA ASN A 33 15.39 -9.73 24.37
C ASN A 33 15.18 -10.46 25.71
N ASN A 34 15.37 -11.78 25.77
CA ASN A 34 15.24 -12.54 27.02
C ASN A 34 16.56 -12.69 27.81
N ASN A 35 17.71 -12.26 27.28
CA ASN A 35 19.02 -12.60 27.84
C ASN A 35 19.99 -11.44 28.09
N THR A 36 19.51 -10.23 28.37
CA THR A 36 20.36 -9.16 28.93
C THR A 36 19.73 -8.49 30.14
N HIS A 37 19.82 -9.15 31.29
CA HIS A 37 19.87 -8.45 32.57
C HIS A 37 21.17 -7.63 32.63
N LEU A 38 21.14 -6.38 32.15
CA LEU A 38 22.20 -5.41 32.39
C LEU A 38 22.12 -4.96 33.86
N ASN A 39 22.80 -5.71 34.71
CA ASN A 39 23.21 -5.28 36.04
C ASN A 39 24.38 -4.31 35.90
N THR A 40 24.18 -3.01 36.13
CA THR A 40 25.18 -1.97 36.55
C THR A 40 24.50 -0.60 36.39
N VAL A 41 24.53 0.41 37.29
CA VAL A 41 25.19 0.69 38.56
C VAL A 41 24.15 1.41 39.44
N LYS A 42 24.01 0.98 40.69
CA LYS A 42 23.30 1.74 41.73
C LYS A 42 24.16 2.94 42.14
N GLU A 43 23.75 4.15 41.78
CA GLU A 43 24.04 5.33 42.59
C GLU A 43 22.74 6.04 42.96
N SER A 44 22.46 5.97 44.25
CA SER A 44 21.32 6.53 44.95
C SER A 44 21.34 8.05 44.95
N LEU A 45 20.36 8.68 44.29
CA LEU A 45 19.94 10.05 44.55
C LEU A 45 18.55 10.02 45.19
N THR A 46 18.55 10.02 46.52
CA THR A 46 17.34 10.18 47.33
C THR A 46 16.88 11.63 47.22
N VAL A 47 15.91 11.92 46.35
CA VAL A 47 15.20 13.21 46.36
C VAL A 47 13.81 12.98 46.96
N HIS A 48 13.64 13.48 48.19
CA HIS A 48 12.34 13.64 48.82
C HIS A 48 11.43 14.52 47.96
N ASN A 49 10.29 14.00 47.52
CA ASN A 49 9.19 14.82 47.04
C ASN A 49 7.86 14.34 47.63
N ASN A 50 7.38 15.12 48.61
CA ASN A 50 6.01 15.13 49.08
C ASN A 50 5.11 15.71 47.99
N LEU A 51 4.32 14.88 47.30
CA LEU A 51 3.17 15.36 46.53
C LEU A 51 1.96 14.45 46.74
N THR A 52 1.07 14.99 47.58
CA THR A 52 -0.37 14.77 47.74
C THR A 52 -1.04 13.74 46.84
N SER A 53 -1.58 12.72 47.49
CA SER A 53 -2.54 11.75 46.96
C SER A 53 -3.86 12.43 46.53
N VAL A 54 -4.14 12.43 45.24
CA VAL A 54 -5.49 12.69 44.73
C VAL A 54 -6.25 11.37 44.71
N LYS A 55 -7.34 11.31 45.46
CA LYS A 55 -8.24 10.16 45.58
C LYS A 55 -8.78 9.74 44.19
N LYS A 56 -8.59 8.48 43.84
CA LYS A 56 -9.32 7.80 42.75
C LYS A 56 -10.83 7.88 43.04
N SER A 57 -11.58 8.54 42.16
CA SER A 57 -13.03 8.35 42.07
C SER A 57 -13.32 7.08 41.27
N ASN A 58 -13.98 6.12 41.91
CA ASN A 58 -14.51 4.93 41.26
C ASN A 58 -15.62 5.34 40.29
N SER A 59 -15.33 5.36 38.99
CA SER A 59 -16.37 5.33 37.97
C SER A 59 -16.60 3.87 37.56
N ASN A 60 -17.75 3.33 37.94
CA ASN A 60 -18.26 2.06 37.46
C ASN A 60 -18.53 2.19 35.96
N THR A 61 -17.56 1.81 35.13
CA THR A 61 -17.76 1.67 33.69
C THR A 61 -18.31 0.28 33.41
N THR A 62 -19.59 0.22 33.09
CA THR A 62 -20.27 -0.97 32.59
C THR A 62 -19.73 -1.27 31.18
N THR A 63 -18.85 -2.26 31.07
CA THR A 63 -18.31 -2.74 29.80
C THR A 63 -19.37 -3.55 29.05
N TYR A 64 -20.05 -2.93 28.09
CA TYR A 64 -20.78 -3.65 27.06
C TYR A 64 -19.79 -4.23 26.04
N SER A 65 -19.23 -5.41 26.33
CA SER A 65 -18.47 -6.18 25.33
C SER A 65 -19.46 -6.90 24.41
N LYS A 66 -19.69 -6.33 23.23
CA LYS A 66 -20.39 -7.05 22.15
C LYS A 66 -19.46 -8.19 21.71
N SER A 67 -19.70 -9.40 22.21
CA SER A 67 -18.99 -10.61 21.80
C SER A 67 -19.06 -10.74 20.28
N THR A 68 -17.92 -10.63 19.61
CA THR A 68 -17.83 -10.80 18.16
C THR A 68 -17.88 -12.29 17.89
N VAL A 69 -19.03 -12.79 17.44
CA VAL A 69 -19.18 -14.18 17.03
C VAL A 69 -18.37 -14.39 15.75
N LEU A 70 -17.28 -15.15 15.84
CA LEU A 70 -16.43 -15.48 14.69
C LEU A 70 -17.09 -16.59 13.85
N PRO A 71 -17.07 -16.50 12.51
CA PRO A 71 -17.57 -17.57 11.67
C PRO A 71 -16.68 -18.82 11.80
N SER A 72 -17.26 -20.00 11.59
CA SER A 72 -16.52 -21.27 11.59
C SER A 72 -15.57 -21.41 10.40
N TYR A 73 -15.77 -20.62 9.34
CA TYR A 73 -14.95 -20.62 8.14
C TYR A 73 -14.77 -19.20 7.60
N TYR A 74 -13.55 -18.86 7.19
CA TYR A 74 -13.22 -17.60 6.55
C TYR A 74 -12.02 -17.79 5.62
N ASP A 75 -12.06 -17.22 4.41
CA ASP A 75 -11.03 -17.46 3.39
C ASP A 75 -10.84 -16.23 2.51
N LEU A 76 -9.70 -15.55 2.63
CA LEU A 76 -9.39 -14.35 1.86
C LEU A 76 -9.30 -14.61 0.34
N ARG A 77 -9.03 -15.85 -0.09
CA ARG A 77 -9.02 -16.22 -1.53
C ARG A 77 -10.39 -15.97 -2.16
N LYS A 78 -11.45 -16.36 -1.45
CA LYS A 78 -12.85 -16.20 -1.91
C LYS A 78 -13.33 -14.76 -1.86
N LEU A 79 -12.64 -13.90 -1.12
CA LEU A 79 -13.00 -12.48 -0.95
C LEU A 79 -12.23 -11.55 -1.89
N GLY A 80 -11.36 -12.08 -2.76
CA GLY A 80 -10.53 -11.27 -3.66
C GLY A 80 -9.52 -10.40 -2.92
N LYS A 81 -9.08 -10.83 -1.72
CA LYS A 81 -8.18 -10.08 -0.84
C LYS A 81 -6.73 -10.59 -0.87
N LEU A 82 -6.37 -11.34 -1.90
CA LEU A 82 -5.02 -11.88 -2.08
C LEU A 82 -4.55 -11.69 -3.52
N THR A 83 -3.27 -11.39 -3.66
CA THR A 83 -2.54 -11.43 -4.93
C THR A 83 -2.14 -12.88 -5.28
N PRO A 84 -1.74 -13.17 -6.54
CA PRO A 84 -1.23 -14.48 -6.92
C PRO A 84 -0.04 -14.92 -6.05
N VAL A 85 0.10 -16.22 -5.78
CA VAL A 85 1.23 -16.77 -5.03
C VAL A 85 2.53 -16.64 -5.83
N LYS A 86 3.53 -15.98 -5.24
CA LYS A 86 4.86 -15.78 -5.84
C LYS A 86 5.82 -16.92 -5.46
N GLN A 87 7.00 -16.94 -6.07
CA GLN A 87 8.01 -17.99 -5.94
C GLN A 87 9.35 -17.41 -5.44
N GLN A 88 9.79 -17.82 -4.25
CA GLN A 88 11.06 -17.40 -3.64
C GLN A 88 12.29 -18.16 -4.20
N GLY A 89 12.08 -19.25 -4.93
CA GLY A 89 13.16 -20.06 -5.49
C GLY A 89 14.00 -20.71 -4.39
N PHE A 90 15.32 -20.70 -4.56
CA PHE A 90 16.26 -21.31 -3.59
C PHE A 90 16.67 -20.36 -2.47
N SER A 91 16.07 -19.17 -2.41
CA SER A 91 16.51 -18.11 -1.53
C SER A 91 15.84 -18.14 -0.14
N GLY A 92 16.59 -17.80 0.90
CA GLY A 92 16.12 -17.70 2.30
C GLY A 92 15.21 -16.50 2.57
N THR A 93 14.28 -16.18 1.68
CA THR A 93 13.59 -14.89 1.59
C THR A 93 12.10 -14.93 1.89
N CYS A 94 11.59 -16.04 2.42
CA CYS A 94 10.18 -16.20 2.78
C CYS A 94 9.64 -15.05 3.66
N TRP A 95 10.49 -14.48 4.52
CA TRP A 95 10.15 -13.31 5.35
C TRP A 95 9.74 -12.08 4.52
N ALA A 96 10.42 -11.81 3.41
CA ALA A 96 10.10 -10.69 2.52
C ALA A 96 8.79 -10.94 1.76
N PHE A 97 8.58 -12.18 1.29
CA PHE A 97 7.34 -12.59 0.62
C PHE A 97 6.13 -12.51 1.54
N ALA A 98 6.24 -13.00 2.78
CA ALA A 98 5.15 -12.91 3.75
C ALA A 98 4.88 -11.45 4.17
N ALA A 99 5.91 -10.63 4.39
CA ALA A 99 5.70 -9.23 4.77
C ALA A 99 5.01 -8.43 3.66
N LEU A 100 5.47 -8.57 2.40
CA LEU A 100 4.83 -7.91 1.27
C LEU A 100 3.48 -8.53 0.91
N GLY A 101 3.30 -9.83 1.10
CA GLY A 101 2.02 -10.52 0.92
C GLY A 101 0.93 -10.04 1.89
N SER A 102 1.30 -9.85 3.17
CA SER A 102 0.47 -9.19 4.18
C SER A 102 0.11 -7.76 3.77
N LEU A 103 1.09 -6.96 3.34
CA LEU A 103 0.86 -5.58 2.90
C LEU A 103 -0.06 -5.49 1.68
N GLU A 104 0.17 -6.31 0.64
CA GLU A 104 -0.67 -6.40 -0.55
C GLU A 104 -2.11 -6.79 -0.18
N SER A 105 -2.28 -7.74 0.75
CA SER A 105 -3.61 -8.16 1.22
C SER A 105 -4.37 -7.04 1.91
N SER A 106 -3.68 -6.18 2.68
CA SER A 106 -4.29 -5.06 3.40
C SER A 106 -4.87 -3.98 2.46
N LEU A 107 -4.35 -3.88 1.24
CA LEU A 107 -4.76 -2.90 0.22
C LEU A 107 -5.94 -3.40 -0.63
N LEU A 108 -6.11 -4.72 -0.73
CA LEU A 108 -7.16 -5.33 -1.52
C LEU A 108 -8.54 -5.31 -0.80
N PRO A 109 -9.64 -5.20 -1.57
CA PRO A 109 -9.72 -5.17 -3.03
C PRO A 109 -9.58 -3.77 -3.64
N ASN A 110 -9.36 -2.74 -2.83
CA ASN A 110 -9.41 -1.34 -3.27
C ASN A 110 -8.25 -0.98 -4.18
N GLU A 111 -7.07 -1.51 -3.89
CA GLU A 111 -5.85 -1.20 -4.62
C GLU A 111 -5.02 -2.47 -4.79
N LYS A 112 -4.57 -2.71 -6.02
CA LYS A 112 -3.78 -3.90 -6.36
C LYS A 112 -2.34 -3.50 -6.66
N TRP A 113 -1.41 -4.15 -5.97
CA TRP A 113 0.02 -3.98 -6.17
C TRP A 113 0.73 -5.32 -6.34
N ASP A 114 1.89 -5.26 -6.98
CA ASP A 114 2.87 -6.33 -7.06
C ASP A 114 4.21 -5.74 -6.62
N PHE A 115 4.51 -5.88 -5.33
CA PHE A 115 5.71 -5.31 -4.72
C PHE A 115 6.93 -6.22 -4.88
N SER A 116 8.12 -5.63 -4.88
CA SER A 116 9.38 -6.34 -5.11
C SER A 116 10.00 -6.87 -3.82
N GLU A 117 9.97 -8.20 -3.64
CA GLU A 117 10.74 -8.88 -2.60
C GLU A 117 12.25 -8.77 -2.85
N ASN A 118 12.68 -8.65 -4.12
CA ASN A 118 14.09 -8.48 -4.47
C ASN A 118 14.66 -7.21 -3.83
N ASN A 119 13.91 -6.12 -3.92
CA ASN A 119 14.32 -4.85 -3.36
C ASN A 119 14.41 -4.92 -1.83
N MET A 120 13.39 -5.49 -1.18
CA MET A 120 13.36 -5.62 0.27
C MET A 120 14.54 -6.48 0.78
N LYS A 121 14.78 -7.66 0.20
CA LYS A 121 15.88 -8.53 0.65
C LYS A 121 17.26 -7.88 0.45
N ASN A 122 17.44 -7.17 -0.66
CA ASN A 122 18.74 -6.58 -1.00
C ASN A 122 19.03 -5.37 -0.12
N LEU A 123 18.09 -4.43 0.00
CA LEU A 123 18.29 -3.19 0.76
C LEU A 123 18.39 -3.43 2.28
N ASN A 124 17.97 -4.61 2.75
CA ASN A 124 18.20 -5.06 4.13
C ASN A 124 19.50 -5.85 4.32
N SER A 125 20.27 -6.13 3.26
CA SER A 125 21.52 -6.87 3.36
C SER A 125 22.73 -5.99 3.69
N TYR A 126 23.83 -6.60 4.15
CA TYR A 126 25.06 -5.90 4.55
C TYR A 126 25.68 -5.06 3.42
N ASN A 127 25.29 -5.29 2.16
CA ASN A 127 25.77 -4.53 1.00
C ASN A 127 25.22 -3.10 0.94
N TYR A 128 24.16 -2.77 1.70
CA TYR A 128 23.48 -1.48 1.64
C TYR A 128 23.70 -0.65 2.91
N ALA A 129 23.65 0.68 2.76
CA ALA A 129 23.96 1.62 3.84
C ALA A 129 23.08 1.44 5.09
N TRP A 130 21.80 1.16 4.90
CA TRP A 130 20.83 0.88 5.97
C TRP A 130 20.42 -0.60 6.01
N GLY A 131 21.31 -1.48 5.56
CA GLY A 131 21.10 -2.91 5.65
C GLY A 131 21.72 -3.50 6.91
N PHE A 132 21.10 -4.56 7.40
CA PHE A 132 21.51 -5.35 8.56
C PHE A 132 22.75 -6.19 8.24
N ASP A 133 23.36 -6.79 9.26
CA ASP A 133 24.59 -7.58 9.14
C ASP A 133 24.33 -9.00 8.60
N ARG A 134 23.52 -9.09 7.54
CA ARG A 134 23.10 -10.34 6.91
C ARG A 134 23.19 -10.26 5.40
N GLY A 135 23.49 -11.37 4.74
CA GLY A 135 23.48 -11.49 3.29
C GLY A 135 22.07 -11.37 2.72
N TYR A 136 21.98 -11.04 1.44
CA TYR A 136 20.69 -10.93 0.74
C TYR A 136 19.90 -12.24 0.68
N ASN A 137 20.61 -13.37 0.85
CA ASN A 137 20.04 -14.71 0.83
C ASN A 137 19.86 -15.32 2.23
N ASP A 138 20.27 -14.60 3.26
CA ASP A 138 20.14 -15.07 4.62
C ASP A 138 18.69 -14.90 5.08
N ALA A 139 18.28 -15.71 6.04
CA ALA A 139 16.98 -15.56 6.69
C ALA A 139 16.85 -14.17 7.32
N GLY A 140 15.64 -13.63 7.33
CA GLY A 140 15.28 -12.34 7.92
C GLY A 140 14.06 -12.43 8.82
N CYS A 141 13.60 -11.28 9.30
CA CYS A 141 12.49 -11.18 10.24
C CYS A 141 11.56 -9.99 9.91
N TRP A 142 10.44 -9.91 10.63
CA TRP A 142 9.43 -8.87 10.38
C TRP A 142 9.94 -7.47 10.75
N GLU A 143 10.84 -7.35 11.73
CA GLU A 143 11.46 -6.09 12.15
C GLU A 143 12.26 -5.48 11.01
N GLN A 144 13.05 -6.30 10.30
CA GLN A 144 13.82 -5.88 9.13
C GLN A 144 12.92 -5.44 7.98
N ALA A 145 11.84 -6.19 7.72
CA ALA A 145 10.84 -5.81 6.73
C ALA A 145 10.18 -4.47 7.10
N LEU A 146 9.81 -4.30 8.37
CA LEU A 146 9.15 -3.09 8.84
C LEU A 146 10.09 -1.88 8.83
N ALA A 147 11.37 -2.06 9.17
CA ALA A 147 12.38 -1.00 9.07
C ALA A 147 12.52 -0.52 7.62
N TYR A 148 12.63 -1.44 6.66
CA TYR A 148 12.66 -1.11 5.23
C TYR A 148 11.43 -0.30 4.78
N LEU A 149 10.24 -0.71 5.20
CA LEU A 149 8.98 -0.05 4.84
C LEU A 149 8.84 1.32 5.51
N THR A 150 9.15 1.43 6.81
CA THR A 150 8.92 2.64 7.62
C THR A 150 10.04 3.68 7.51
N ARG A 151 11.22 3.30 6.99
CA ARG A 151 12.26 4.26 6.58
C ARG A 151 12.07 4.79 5.15
N TYR A 152 11.00 4.35 4.48
CA TYR A 152 10.64 4.68 3.09
C TYR A 152 11.69 4.26 2.05
N SER A 153 12.42 3.17 2.30
CA SER A 153 13.24 2.53 1.25
C SER A 153 12.38 1.82 0.19
N GLY A 154 11.14 1.48 0.54
CA GLY A 154 10.15 0.92 -0.36
C GLY A 154 8.74 0.90 0.26
N PRO A 155 7.81 0.08 -0.28
CA PRO A 155 8.06 -0.91 -1.32
C PRO A 155 8.19 -0.29 -2.72
N VAL A 156 9.01 -0.89 -3.56
CA VAL A 156 9.01 -0.67 -5.03
C VAL A 156 8.24 -1.79 -5.70
N THR A 157 7.90 -1.65 -6.98
CA THR A 157 7.17 -2.67 -7.74
C THR A 157 8.09 -3.74 -8.33
N SER A 158 7.57 -4.96 -8.54
CA SER A 158 8.28 -6.03 -9.26
C SER A 158 8.65 -5.66 -10.71
N ALA A 159 7.96 -4.67 -11.29
CA ALA A 159 8.30 -4.11 -12.59
C ALA A 159 9.54 -3.19 -12.54
N GLN A 160 9.81 -2.56 -11.40
CA GLN A 160 11.02 -1.77 -11.17
C GLN A 160 12.22 -2.66 -10.81
N ASP A 161 11.98 -3.72 -10.04
CA ASP A 161 13.02 -4.63 -9.55
C ASP A 161 12.47 -6.06 -9.50
N SER A 162 12.68 -6.83 -10.56
CA SER A 162 12.13 -8.19 -10.67
C SER A 162 12.86 -9.17 -9.76
N PHE A 163 12.11 -10.16 -9.24
CA PHE A 163 12.68 -11.17 -8.34
C PHE A 163 13.76 -12.03 -9.02
N ASN A 164 14.89 -12.16 -8.34
CA ASN A 164 15.98 -13.06 -8.69
C ASN A 164 16.56 -13.63 -7.39
N ASP A 165 16.44 -14.93 -7.17
CA ASP A 165 16.87 -15.61 -5.96
C ASP A 165 18.40 -15.57 -5.75
N PHE A 166 19.18 -15.41 -6.81
CA PHE A 166 20.65 -15.31 -6.79
C PHE A 166 21.20 -13.88 -6.85
N SER A 167 20.34 -12.86 -6.97
CA SER A 167 20.79 -11.47 -6.99
C SER A 167 20.83 -10.89 -5.58
N GLY A 168 21.98 -10.33 -5.20
CA GLY A 168 22.17 -9.45 -4.04
C GLY A 168 22.15 -7.96 -4.38
N TYR A 169 21.67 -7.61 -5.57
CA TYR A 169 21.69 -6.26 -6.11
C TYR A 169 20.32 -5.82 -6.62
N SER A 170 19.98 -4.59 -6.27
CA SER A 170 18.84 -3.82 -6.76
C SER A 170 19.31 -2.59 -7.53
N PRO A 171 18.64 -2.20 -8.64
CA PRO A 171 18.96 -0.99 -9.40
C PRO A 171 19.01 0.27 -8.54
N ILE A 172 19.85 1.23 -8.93
CA ILE A 172 19.93 2.54 -8.28
C ILE A 172 18.75 3.44 -8.69
N GLY A 173 18.39 4.38 -7.81
CA GLY A 173 17.40 5.42 -8.11
C GLY A 173 15.94 4.93 -8.16
N LEU A 174 15.67 3.71 -7.68
CA LEU A 174 14.30 3.24 -7.50
C LEU A 174 13.62 4.04 -6.39
N THR A 175 12.34 4.33 -6.60
CA THR A 175 11.51 5.09 -5.66
C THR A 175 10.38 4.21 -5.15
N ALA A 176 10.13 4.28 -3.85
CA ALA A 176 8.95 3.67 -3.24
C ALA A 176 7.68 4.15 -3.94
N VAL A 177 6.69 3.27 -4.08
CA VAL A 177 5.38 3.60 -4.68
C VAL A 177 4.30 3.83 -3.62
N LYS A 178 4.58 3.43 -2.38
CA LYS A 178 3.73 3.57 -1.20
C LYS A 178 4.59 3.85 0.03
N HIS A 179 4.01 4.52 1.02
CA HIS A 179 4.61 4.74 2.33
C HIS A 179 3.77 4.04 3.40
N VAL A 180 4.35 3.06 4.09
CA VAL A 180 3.69 2.32 5.17
C VAL A 180 3.68 3.18 6.43
N GLN A 181 2.51 3.38 7.02
CA GLN A 181 2.36 4.17 8.25
C GLN A 181 2.08 3.36 9.49
N ASP A 182 1.51 2.16 9.35
CA ASP A 182 1.03 1.38 10.47
C ASP A 182 1.37 -0.11 10.29
N ALA A 183 1.70 -0.75 11.40
CA ALA A 183 1.73 -2.20 11.51
C ALA A 183 1.02 -2.63 12.80
N ILE A 184 0.50 -3.85 12.80
CA ILE A 184 -0.17 -4.44 13.97
C ILE A 184 0.58 -5.68 14.40
N LEU A 185 0.99 -5.72 15.66
CA LEU A 185 1.54 -6.90 16.32
C LEU A 185 0.41 -7.65 17.02
N ILE A 186 0.38 -8.96 16.82
CA ILE A 186 -0.59 -9.87 17.41
C ILE A 186 0.17 -10.81 18.33
N ASN A 187 -0.25 -10.87 19.59
CA ASN A 187 0.37 -11.74 20.59
C ASN A 187 0.32 -13.22 20.16
N ALA A 188 1.28 -13.99 20.66
CA ALA A 188 1.29 -15.43 20.54
C ALA A 188 -0.06 -16.06 20.92
N ARG A 189 -0.48 -17.06 20.14
CA ARG A 189 -1.70 -17.85 20.41
C ARG A 189 -1.59 -18.59 21.73
N ASN A 190 -0.40 -19.06 22.09
CA ASN A 190 -0.14 -19.69 23.39
C ASN A 190 0.23 -18.62 24.41
N SER A 191 -0.77 -18.00 25.02
CA SER A 191 -0.57 -17.12 26.17
C SER A 191 -1.03 -17.83 27.44
N ASN A 192 -0.17 -17.89 28.46
CA ASN A 192 -0.45 -18.53 29.75
C ASN A 192 -0.88 -20.01 29.65
N GLY A 193 -0.33 -20.76 28.69
CA GLY A 193 -0.58 -22.18 28.52
C GLY A 193 -1.93 -22.53 27.87
N LYS A 194 -2.66 -21.53 27.36
CA LYS A 194 -3.92 -21.71 26.64
C LYS A 194 -3.78 -21.23 25.21
N MET A 195 -4.09 -22.11 24.26
CA MET A 195 -4.18 -21.78 22.83
C MET A 195 -5.43 -20.93 22.56
N ASP A 196 -5.23 -19.74 22.01
CA ASP A 196 -6.29 -18.86 21.52
C ASP A 196 -6.04 -18.42 20.08
N ASN A 197 -6.94 -18.83 19.18
CA ASN A 197 -6.86 -18.52 17.75
C ASN A 197 -7.56 -17.19 17.41
N ASN A 198 -8.38 -16.66 18.33
CA ASN A 198 -9.28 -15.56 18.04
C ASN A 198 -8.55 -14.26 17.66
N PRO A 199 -7.42 -13.87 18.30
CA PRO A 199 -6.70 -12.65 17.91
C PRO A 199 -6.26 -12.67 16.43
N ILE A 200 -5.72 -13.80 15.96
CA ILE A 200 -5.32 -13.97 14.56
C ILE A 200 -6.55 -13.97 13.64
N LYS A 201 -7.62 -14.70 13.97
CA LYS A 201 -8.86 -14.70 13.18
C LYS A 201 -9.47 -13.30 13.03
N ILE A 202 -9.51 -12.53 14.12
CA ILE A 202 -9.99 -11.14 14.13
C ILE A 202 -9.10 -10.27 13.23
N ALA A 203 -7.78 -10.42 13.32
CA ALA A 203 -6.86 -9.67 12.48
C ALA A 203 -7.05 -9.98 10.99
N ILE A 204 -7.23 -11.26 10.62
CA ILE A 204 -7.50 -11.68 9.24
C ILE A 204 -8.76 -11.00 8.69
N MET A 205 -9.85 -11.02 9.46
CA MET A 205 -11.11 -10.40 9.03
C MET A 205 -10.99 -8.88 8.85
N LYS A 206 -10.26 -8.22 9.77
CA LYS A 206 -10.22 -6.77 9.87
C LYS A 206 -9.17 -6.14 8.96
N TYR A 207 -8.03 -6.78 8.80
CA TYR A 207 -6.84 -6.16 8.24
C TYR A 207 -6.24 -6.93 7.04
N GLY A 208 -6.60 -8.20 6.82
CA GLY A 208 -6.05 -9.01 5.74
C GLY A 208 -5.04 -10.05 6.23
N ALA A 209 -4.19 -10.55 5.33
CA ALA A 209 -3.25 -11.62 5.63
C ALA A 209 -2.28 -11.26 6.78
N VAL A 210 -2.03 -12.24 7.65
CA VAL A 210 -1.18 -12.10 8.84
C VAL A 210 0.15 -12.82 8.59
N TYR A 211 1.24 -12.08 8.57
CA TYR A 211 2.59 -12.64 8.63
C TYR A 211 2.72 -13.48 9.90
N SER A 212 3.25 -14.69 9.79
CA SER A 212 3.56 -15.55 10.94
C SER A 212 4.71 -16.51 10.62
N LEU A 213 5.22 -17.19 11.64
CA LEU A 213 6.31 -18.14 11.54
C LEU A 213 5.83 -19.57 11.78
N MET A 214 6.45 -20.53 11.11
CA MET A 214 6.26 -21.95 11.35
C MET A 214 7.55 -22.75 11.09
N ARG A 215 7.55 -24.01 11.53
CA ARG A 215 8.47 -25.01 10.97
C ARG A 215 7.79 -25.63 9.76
N TYR A 216 8.54 -25.81 8.69
CA TYR A 216 8.19 -26.71 7.61
C TYR A 216 9.21 -27.85 7.48
N ASP A 217 8.68 -29.06 7.30
CA ASP A 217 9.41 -30.28 6.99
C ASP A 217 8.45 -31.20 6.21
N ASP A 218 8.88 -31.67 5.03
CA ASP A 218 8.04 -32.48 4.13
C ASP A 218 7.46 -33.73 4.80
N PHE A 219 8.11 -34.27 5.84
CA PHE A 219 7.62 -35.42 6.59
C PHE A 219 6.24 -35.20 7.24
N TYR A 220 5.91 -33.94 7.54
CA TYR A 220 4.67 -33.56 8.22
C TYR A 220 3.58 -33.06 7.26
N PHE A 221 3.88 -32.98 5.96
CA PHE A 221 2.94 -32.55 4.93
C PHE A 221 2.21 -33.73 4.29
N ASN A 222 0.88 -33.66 4.23
CA ASN A 222 0.06 -34.59 3.47
C ASN A 222 -0.29 -33.98 2.09
N PRO A 223 0.33 -34.45 1.00
CA PRO A 223 0.09 -33.89 -0.33
C PRO A 223 -1.29 -34.22 -0.91
N TRP A 224 -2.00 -35.23 -0.39
CA TRP A 224 -3.32 -35.62 -0.88
C TRP A 224 -4.43 -34.66 -0.45
N THR A 225 -4.23 -34.02 0.70
CA THR A 225 -5.21 -33.12 1.34
C THR A 225 -4.68 -31.70 1.50
N ASN A 226 -3.42 -31.46 1.12
CA ASN A 226 -2.68 -30.22 1.34
C ASN A 226 -2.70 -29.81 2.82
N ALA A 227 -2.45 -30.76 3.72
CA ALA A 227 -2.58 -30.57 5.16
C ALA A 227 -1.23 -30.76 5.87
N TYR A 228 -0.92 -29.90 6.83
CA TYR A 228 0.33 -29.90 7.57
C TYR A 228 0.08 -29.84 9.09
N TYR A 229 0.84 -30.63 9.84
CA TYR A 229 0.80 -30.60 11.30
C TYR A 229 2.16 -30.94 11.89
N TYR A 230 2.87 -29.94 12.43
CA TYR A 230 4.12 -30.14 13.15
C TYR A 230 3.89 -30.30 14.65
N ASN A 231 4.42 -31.38 15.22
CA ASN A 231 4.39 -31.67 16.65
C ASN A 231 5.78 -31.91 17.27
N GLY A 232 6.86 -31.60 16.55
CA GLY A 232 8.24 -31.79 17.00
C GLY A 232 8.75 -30.70 17.95
N SER A 233 10.07 -30.54 18.07
CA SER A 233 10.70 -29.58 18.99
C SER A 233 11.76 -28.69 18.35
N ASN A 234 11.96 -28.78 17.03
CA ASN A 234 12.92 -27.94 16.33
C ASN A 234 12.35 -26.54 16.12
N ASP A 235 13.24 -25.58 15.90
CA ASP A 235 12.88 -24.17 15.75
C ASP A 235 12.22 -23.86 14.42
N VAL A 236 11.53 -22.72 14.36
CA VAL A 236 10.91 -22.20 13.14
C VAL A 236 11.96 -22.03 12.03
N ASN A 237 11.56 -22.25 10.78
CA ASN A 237 12.45 -22.10 9.62
C ASN A 237 11.76 -21.44 8.42
N HIS A 238 10.49 -21.05 8.56
CA HIS A 238 9.70 -20.55 7.44
C HIS A 238 8.72 -19.47 7.89
N ALA A 239 8.63 -18.40 7.09
CA ALA A 239 7.66 -17.33 7.26
C ALA A 239 6.56 -17.45 6.21
N ILE A 240 5.31 -17.24 6.63
CA ILE A 240 4.12 -17.45 5.82
C ILE A 240 3.08 -16.37 6.09
N ASP A 241 2.02 -16.36 5.28
CA ASP A 241 0.82 -15.57 5.51
C ASP A 241 -0.34 -16.47 5.94
N ILE A 242 -0.94 -16.20 7.11
CA ILE A 242 -2.21 -16.81 7.52
C ILE A 242 -3.34 -16.02 6.87
N VAL A 243 -4.12 -16.68 6.01
CA VAL A 243 -5.09 -16.02 5.12
C VAL A 243 -6.54 -16.45 5.33
N GLY A 244 -6.79 -17.30 6.33
CA GLY A 244 -8.12 -17.81 6.61
C GLY A 244 -8.09 -18.96 7.59
N TRP A 245 -9.25 -19.57 7.81
CA TRP A 245 -9.40 -20.73 8.66
C TRP A 245 -10.65 -21.55 8.32
N ASP A 246 -10.64 -22.79 8.77
CA ASP A 246 -11.78 -23.71 8.76
C ASP A 246 -11.79 -24.50 10.08
N ASP A 247 -12.75 -24.21 10.95
CA ASP A 247 -12.91 -24.87 12.26
C ASP A 247 -13.31 -26.34 12.14
N ASN A 248 -13.85 -26.75 10.98
CA ASN A 248 -14.31 -28.10 10.74
C ASN A 248 -13.34 -28.92 9.90
N TYR A 249 -12.18 -28.37 9.54
CA TYR A 249 -11.17 -29.09 8.76
C TYR A 249 -10.77 -30.38 9.48
N SER A 250 -10.98 -31.51 8.82
CA SER A 250 -10.90 -32.82 9.46
C SER A 250 -9.49 -33.12 9.97
N LYS A 251 -9.38 -33.53 11.24
CA LYS A 251 -8.12 -33.96 11.84
C LYS A 251 -7.46 -35.14 11.12
N ASN A 252 -8.24 -35.93 10.38
CA ASN A 252 -7.74 -37.09 9.64
C ASN A 252 -7.08 -36.69 8.32
N ASN A 253 -7.15 -35.41 7.92
CA ASN A 253 -6.44 -34.92 6.74
C ASN A 253 -4.93 -34.81 6.98
N PHE A 254 -4.47 -34.70 8.23
CA PHE A 254 -3.07 -34.55 8.58
C PHE A 254 -2.32 -35.88 8.64
N VAL A 255 -1.02 -35.88 8.37
CA VAL A 255 -0.15 -37.05 8.58
C VAL A 255 -0.27 -37.50 10.04
N ASN A 256 -0.55 -38.79 10.26
CA ASN A 256 -0.81 -39.40 11.57
C ASN A 256 -2.01 -38.84 12.37
N GLY A 257 -2.79 -37.94 11.79
CA GLY A 257 -3.92 -37.27 12.43
C GLY A 257 -3.52 -36.18 13.42
N ALA A 258 -4.30 -35.10 13.47
CA ALA A 258 -4.17 -34.06 14.49
C ALA A 258 -5.00 -34.37 15.76
N PRO A 259 -4.71 -33.75 16.92
CA PRO A 259 -5.50 -33.93 18.14
C PRO A 259 -7.00 -33.59 17.99
N GLY A 260 -7.34 -32.62 17.14
CA GLY A 260 -8.71 -32.20 16.89
C GLY A 260 -8.88 -31.59 15.50
N ASN A 261 -10.14 -31.34 15.13
CA ASN A 261 -10.46 -30.63 13.88
C ASN A 261 -10.06 -29.16 13.99
N GLY A 262 -9.92 -28.53 12.83
CA GLY A 262 -9.66 -27.12 12.72
C GLY A 262 -8.28 -26.81 12.18
N ALA A 263 -8.22 -25.91 11.20
CA ALA A 263 -6.99 -25.53 10.54
C ALA A 263 -7.01 -24.06 10.12
N PHE A 264 -5.83 -23.45 10.13
CA PHE A 264 -5.58 -22.22 9.41
C PHE A 264 -5.32 -22.51 7.93
N ILE A 265 -5.69 -21.57 7.06
CA ILE A 265 -5.34 -21.57 5.64
C ILE A 265 -4.11 -20.70 5.48
N ILE A 266 -3.05 -21.28 4.92
CA ILE A 266 -1.74 -20.65 4.78
C ILE A 266 -1.47 -20.37 3.31
N ARG A 267 -1.01 -19.15 3.03
CA ARG A 267 -0.40 -18.77 1.76
C ARG A 267 1.11 -18.94 1.88
N ASN A 268 1.68 -19.70 0.96
CA ASN A 268 3.11 -19.95 0.90
C ASN A 268 3.79 -19.02 -0.13
N SER A 269 5.10 -19.16 -0.30
CA SER A 269 5.95 -18.44 -1.25
C SER A 269 6.70 -19.38 -2.20
N TRP A 270 6.14 -20.55 -2.49
CA TRP A 270 6.74 -21.57 -3.37
C TRP A 270 6.06 -21.69 -4.75
N GLY A 271 5.39 -20.62 -5.18
CA GLY A 271 4.67 -20.57 -6.44
C GLY A 271 3.32 -21.28 -6.41
N ALA A 272 2.52 -21.04 -7.44
CA ALA A 272 1.18 -21.60 -7.57
C ALA A 272 1.16 -23.09 -7.92
N ASP A 273 2.25 -23.66 -8.41
CA ASP A 273 2.30 -25.09 -8.79
C ASP A 273 2.48 -26.03 -7.58
N TRP A 274 2.73 -25.49 -6.39
CA TRP A 274 2.93 -26.26 -5.16
C TRP A 274 1.64 -26.29 -4.31
N GLY A 275 1.34 -27.44 -3.68
CA GLY A 275 0.20 -27.58 -2.77
C GLY A 275 -1.17 -27.33 -3.43
N ASP A 276 -2.09 -26.66 -2.73
CA ASP A 276 -3.37 -26.20 -3.28
C ASP A 276 -3.20 -24.81 -3.91
N ASN A 277 -2.61 -24.75 -5.11
CA ASN A 277 -2.36 -23.49 -5.83
C ASN A 277 -1.48 -22.48 -5.06
N GLY A 278 -0.47 -22.97 -4.34
CA GLY A 278 0.40 -22.21 -3.44
C GLY A 278 -0.12 -22.06 -2.02
N TYR A 279 -1.22 -22.75 -1.67
CA TYR A 279 -1.84 -22.73 -0.35
C TYR A 279 -1.86 -24.12 0.29
N PHE A 280 -2.04 -24.17 1.60
CA PHE A 280 -2.21 -25.41 2.36
C PHE A 280 -2.88 -25.13 3.71
N TYR A 281 -3.30 -26.19 4.40
CA TYR A 281 -3.95 -26.14 5.70
C TYR A 281 -2.96 -26.50 6.80
N VAL A 282 -2.86 -25.68 7.85
CA VAL A 282 -2.07 -26.01 9.05
C VAL A 282 -2.99 -26.22 10.23
N SER A 283 -2.84 -27.35 10.91
CA SER A 283 -3.62 -27.70 12.10
C SER A 283 -3.57 -26.60 13.17
N TYR A 284 -4.69 -26.34 13.84
CA TYR A 284 -4.68 -25.49 15.04
C TYR A 284 -3.80 -26.02 16.16
N TYR A 285 -3.43 -27.30 16.12
CA TYR A 285 -2.59 -27.93 17.13
C TYR A 285 -1.10 -27.88 16.78
N ASP A 286 -0.74 -27.28 15.64
CA ASP A 286 0.66 -27.05 15.28
C ASP A 286 1.40 -26.33 16.42
N LYS A 287 2.57 -26.84 16.76
CA LYS A 287 3.30 -26.42 17.96
C LYS A 287 3.95 -25.05 17.81
N LEU A 288 4.22 -24.58 16.59
CA LEU A 288 4.97 -23.35 16.38
C LEU A 288 4.16 -22.26 15.68
N LEU A 289 3.23 -22.62 14.79
CA LEU A 289 2.48 -21.65 14.01
C LEU A 289 1.79 -20.61 14.90
N GLY A 290 2.17 -19.34 14.77
CA GLY A 290 1.61 -18.23 15.54
C GLY A 290 1.77 -18.33 17.06
N ASN A 291 2.69 -19.17 17.54
CA ASN A 291 2.98 -19.31 18.97
C ASN A 291 4.14 -18.45 19.46
N SER A 292 4.79 -17.70 18.57
CA SER A 292 5.66 -16.57 18.94
C SER A 292 4.91 -15.24 18.83
N ASN A 293 5.50 -14.16 19.32
CA ASN A 293 4.97 -12.80 19.16
C ASN A 293 5.27 -12.20 17.76
N ASP A 294 5.76 -13.01 16.82
CA ASP A 294 6.12 -12.60 15.46
C ASP A 294 4.92 -12.71 14.50
N ASN A 295 3.75 -12.29 14.96
CA ASN A 295 2.55 -12.22 14.12
C ASN A 295 2.28 -10.76 13.78
N VAL A 296 2.33 -10.43 12.49
CA VAL A 296 2.31 -9.04 12.05
C VAL A 296 1.31 -8.84 10.92
N VAL A 297 0.58 -7.73 10.97
CA VAL A 297 -0.10 -7.20 9.77
C VAL A 297 0.60 -5.92 9.36
N PHE A 298 1.13 -5.90 8.14
CA PHE A 298 1.68 -4.71 7.50
C PHE A 298 0.53 -4.00 6.78
N MET A 299 0.30 -2.71 7.08
CA MET A 299 -0.89 -2.04 6.55
C MET A 299 -0.70 -0.53 6.40
N ASP A 300 -1.79 0.15 6.01
CA ASP A 300 -1.83 1.61 5.88
C ASP A 300 -0.72 2.14 4.95
N ALA A 301 -0.56 1.45 3.80
CA ALA A 301 0.30 1.90 2.72
C ALA A 301 -0.37 3.05 1.96
N GLU A 302 0.00 4.26 2.34
CA GLU A 302 -0.53 5.50 1.80
C GLU A 302 0.21 5.95 0.54
N PRO A 303 -0.39 6.83 -0.29
CA PRO A 303 0.34 7.49 -1.37
C PRO A 303 1.60 8.20 -0.86
N ILE A 304 2.68 8.15 -1.64
CA ILE A 304 3.97 8.80 -1.31
C ILE A 304 3.87 10.33 -1.14
N THR A 305 2.74 10.92 -1.54
CA THR A 305 2.44 12.34 -1.41
C THR A 305 1.81 12.69 -0.06
N ASN A 306 1.35 11.72 0.75
CA ASN A 306 0.75 12.05 2.05
C ASN A 306 1.77 12.72 2.97
N TYR A 307 2.96 12.13 3.10
CA TYR A 307 4.11 12.78 3.70
C TYR A 307 5.27 12.79 2.70
N ASN A 308 5.77 13.98 2.41
CA ASN A 308 6.84 14.18 1.45
C ASN A 308 8.21 13.89 2.05
N ASN A 309 8.37 14.21 3.32
CA ASN A 309 9.65 14.08 3.99
C ASN A 309 9.49 13.36 5.32
N ILE A 310 10.50 12.56 5.62
CA ILE A 310 10.67 11.86 6.88
C ILE A 310 11.88 12.40 7.61
N TYR A 311 11.72 12.69 8.89
CA TYR A 311 12.77 12.97 9.85
C TYR A 311 12.92 11.77 10.76
N GLN A 312 14.10 11.18 10.79
CA GLN A 312 14.38 9.95 11.53
C GLN A 312 15.86 9.87 11.88
N TYR A 313 16.15 9.18 12.98
CA TYR A 313 17.49 8.80 13.41
C TYR A 313 17.62 7.28 13.60
N ASP A 314 16.59 6.53 13.20
CA ASP A 314 16.40 5.10 13.43
C ASP A 314 16.06 4.34 12.11
N PRO A 315 16.92 4.34 11.07
CA PRO A 315 16.67 3.65 9.81
C PRO A 315 16.65 2.10 9.89
N LEU A 316 17.27 1.50 10.89
CA LEU A 316 17.18 0.06 11.20
C LEU A 316 16.01 -0.26 12.14
N GLY A 317 15.37 0.76 12.72
CA GLY A 317 14.10 0.64 13.43
C GLY A 317 14.24 -0.03 14.79
N TYR A 318 13.28 -0.88 15.15
CA TYR A 318 13.23 -1.52 16.47
C TYR A 318 14.33 -2.57 16.61
N VAL A 319 15.31 -2.30 17.49
CA VAL A 319 16.37 -3.26 17.87
C VAL A 319 16.17 -3.75 19.30
N GLY A 320 15.78 -2.86 20.22
CA GLY A 320 15.51 -3.23 21.61
C GLY A 320 14.64 -2.22 22.34
N SER A 321 14.38 -2.51 23.61
CA SER A 321 13.50 -1.70 24.46
C SER A 321 14.25 -1.12 25.66
N PHE A 322 13.80 0.04 26.13
CA PHE A 322 14.35 0.79 27.25
C PHE A 322 13.22 1.27 28.18
N GLY A 323 13.54 1.50 29.45
CA GLY A 323 12.56 1.98 30.43
C GLY A 323 13.18 2.29 31.78
N PHE A 324 12.33 2.75 32.70
CA PHE A 324 12.73 3.24 34.03
C PHE A 324 12.04 2.47 35.15
N GLU A 325 11.90 1.15 34.99
CA GLU A 325 11.13 0.28 35.91
C GLU A 325 9.69 0.78 36.15
N SER A 326 9.14 1.45 35.15
CA SER A 326 7.82 2.08 35.18
C SER A 326 7.07 1.72 33.91
N ASP A 327 5.76 1.61 34.03
CA ASP A 327 4.85 1.54 32.88
C ASP A 327 4.78 2.84 32.09
N VAL A 328 5.42 3.91 32.58
CA VAL A 328 5.55 5.20 31.90
C VAL A 328 6.98 5.43 31.43
N GLY A 329 7.14 5.84 30.17
CA GLY A 329 8.41 6.32 29.64
C GLY A 329 8.23 7.58 28.82
N TRP A 330 9.13 8.54 29.01
CA TRP A 330 9.22 9.73 28.16
C TRP A 330 10.42 9.61 27.24
N PHE A 331 10.21 9.93 25.96
CA PHE A 331 11.24 9.92 24.95
C PHE A 331 11.02 11.03 23.92
N SER A 332 12.09 11.46 23.27
CA SER A 332 12.05 12.56 22.33
C SER A 332 13.15 12.45 21.28
N ASN A 333 12.83 12.90 20.06
CA ASN A 333 13.81 13.23 19.04
C ASN A 333 13.76 14.73 18.74
N VAL A 334 14.94 15.35 18.61
CA VAL A 334 15.12 16.75 18.23
C VAL A 334 15.68 16.83 16.83
N PHE A 335 14.89 17.37 15.91
CA PHE A 335 15.24 17.50 14.50
C PHE A 335 15.54 18.95 14.12
N THR A 336 16.22 19.14 12.99
CA THR A 336 16.38 20.44 12.34
C THR A 336 15.66 20.43 11.00
N ALA A 337 14.72 21.36 10.80
CA ALA A 337 13.96 21.43 9.56
C ALA A 337 14.87 21.76 8.35
N ARG A 338 14.81 20.92 7.32
CA ARG A 338 15.62 21.03 6.09
C ARG A 338 15.08 22.10 5.13
N SER A 339 13.78 22.41 5.25
CA SER A 339 13.10 23.40 4.41
C SER A 339 11.97 24.09 5.19
N ASN A 340 11.35 25.09 4.58
CA ASN A 340 10.06 25.57 5.07
C ASN A 340 9.01 24.51 4.72
N GLU A 341 8.34 23.96 5.71
CA GLU A 341 7.48 22.79 5.53
C GLU A 341 6.38 22.74 6.60
N LYS A 342 5.44 21.81 6.43
CA LYS A 342 4.36 21.57 7.37
C LYS A 342 4.57 20.24 8.05
N LEU A 343 4.85 20.25 9.34
CA LEU A 343 4.84 19.03 10.16
C LEU A 343 3.39 18.57 10.35
N ARG A 344 3.17 17.28 10.08
CA ARG A 344 1.84 16.67 9.96
C ARG A 344 1.60 15.50 10.89
N ALA A 345 2.61 14.68 11.13
CA ALA A 345 2.46 13.47 11.90
C ALA A 345 3.77 13.06 12.56
N SER A 346 3.68 12.09 13.45
CA SER A 346 4.83 11.41 14.02
C SER A 346 4.50 9.95 14.29
N SER A 347 5.50 9.07 14.18
CA SER A 347 5.33 7.65 14.45
C SER A 347 6.33 7.10 15.43
N PHE A 348 5.91 6.04 16.11
CA PHE A 348 6.69 5.29 17.08
C PHE A 348 6.10 3.89 17.25
N TYR A 349 6.87 2.99 17.86
CA TYR A 349 6.40 1.65 18.21
C TYR A 349 5.65 1.64 19.53
N VAL A 350 4.62 0.81 19.60
CA VAL A 350 3.85 0.52 20.82
C VAL A 350 3.78 -0.99 20.98
N LEU A 351 4.51 -1.54 21.94
CA LEU A 351 4.64 -3.00 22.09
C LEU A 351 3.49 -3.64 22.89
N THR A 352 2.70 -2.82 23.59
CA THR A 352 1.56 -3.29 24.39
C THR A 352 0.25 -2.67 23.87
N PRO A 353 -0.81 -3.46 23.60
CA PRO A 353 -2.11 -2.92 23.26
C PRO A 353 -2.74 -2.12 24.42
N ASN A 354 -3.65 -1.21 24.08
CA ASN A 354 -4.31 -0.29 25.01
C ASN A 354 -3.35 0.65 25.75
N SER A 355 -2.21 0.96 25.15
CA SER A 355 -1.28 1.95 25.67
C SER A 355 -1.84 3.37 25.49
N LEU A 356 -1.60 4.22 26.48
CA LEU A 356 -1.91 5.65 26.41
C LEU A 356 -0.69 6.41 25.91
N TYR A 357 -0.90 7.45 25.12
CA TYR A 357 0.16 8.36 24.72
C TYR A 357 -0.23 9.81 24.97
N ASP A 358 0.77 10.61 25.38
CA ASP A 358 0.74 12.06 25.33
C ASP A 358 1.85 12.50 24.36
N LEU A 359 1.50 13.15 23.25
CA LEU A 359 2.42 13.60 22.21
C LEU A 359 2.47 15.13 22.16
N TYR A 360 3.68 15.68 22.18
CA TYR A 360 3.94 17.12 22.15
C TYR A 360 4.90 17.47 21.03
N VAL A 361 4.78 18.70 20.51
CA VAL A 361 5.77 19.30 19.62
C VAL A 361 6.21 20.64 20.19
N TYR A 362 7.53 20.81 20.36
CA TYR A 362 8.12 22.10 20.75
C TYR A 362 8.99 22.66 19.62
N LEU A 363 8.90 23.97 19.41
CA LEU A 363 9.69 24.70 18.42
C LEU A 363 10.89 25.38 19.06
N ASN A 364 12.04 25.27 18.41
CA ASN A 364 13.33 25.81 18.83
C ASN A 364 13.75 25.39 20.25
N PRO A 365 13.75 24.08 20.60
CA PRO A 365 14.35 23.63 21.85
C PRO A 365 15.83 24.01 21.92
N LYS A 366 16.31 24.26 23.13
CA LYS A 366 17.67 24.72 23.46
C LYS A 366 18.35 23.77 24.43
N GLY A 367 19.68 23.64 24.29
CA GLY A 367 20.49 22.77 25.13
C GLY A 367 20.03 21.31 25.09
N ASN A 368 20.33 20.56 26.14
CA ASN A 368 19.92 19.16 26.31
C ASN A 368 18.52 19.05 26.93
N ASN A 369 17.58 19.84 26.42
CA ASN A 369 16.22 19.86 26.94
C ASN A 369 15.20 19.97 25.78
N PRO A 370 14.56 18.86 25.36
CA PRO A 370 13.63 18.84 24.25
C PRO A 370 12.33 19.62 24.52
N ILE A 371 11.99 19.91 25.79
CA ILE A 371 10.76 20.66 26.14
C ILE A 371 11.01 22.16 26.38
N SER A 372 12.25 22.64 26.24
CA SER A 372 12.62 24.04 26.50
C SER A 372 12.14 25.03 25.43
N GLY A 373 11.65 24.54 24.30
CA GLY A 373 11.14 25.34 23.20
C GLY A 373 9.73 25.90 23.43
N LYS A 374 9.18 26.55 22.41
CA LYS A 374 7.76 26.97 22.43
C LYS A 374 6.87 25.76 22.11
N LEU A 375 5.98 25.38 23.02
CA LEU A 375 4.95 24.37 22.74
C LEU A 375 4.08 24.82 21.56
N ALA A 376 4.03 24.01 20.51
CA ALA A 376 3.27 24.28 19.28
C ALA A 376 2.13 23.29 19.07
N PHE A 377 2.21 22.09 19.66
CA PHE A 377 1.19 21.06 19.52
C PHE A 377 1.14 20.12 20.71
N PHE A 378 -0.05 19.60 20.99
CA PHE A 378 -0.30 18.54 21.96
C PHE A 378 -1.46 17.67 21.43
N LYS A 379 -1.33 16.35 21.60
CA LYS A 379 -2.39 15.37 21.35
C LYS A 379 -2.19 14.15 22.26
N GLU A 380 -3.26 13.69 22.86
CA GLU A 380 -3.29 12.46 23.65
C GLU A 380 -4.23 11.42 23.02
N GLY A 381 -4.08 10.16 23.41
CA GLY A 381 -5.00 9.12 22.97
C GLY A 381 -4.67 7.73 23.50
N ILE A 382 -5.50 6.76 23.07
CA ILE A 382 -5.32 5.33 23.34
C ILE A 382 -4.96 4.64 22.01
N ILE A 383 -3.92 3.82 22.06
CA ILE A 383 -3.53 2.92 20.98
C ILE A 383 -3.98 1.52 21.37
N SER A 384 -5.06 1.05 20.75
CA SER A 384 -5.73 -0.21 21.12
C SER A 384 -5.00 -1.47 20.65
N THR A 385 -4.08 -1.35 19.69
CA THR A 385 -3.32 -2.46 19.12
C THR A 385 -1.82 -2.19 19.21
N ALA A 386 -1.04 -3.20 19.60
CA ALA A 386 0.42 -3.13 19.51
C ALA A 386 0.89 -3.04 18.04
N GLY A 387 2.12 -2.56 17.83
CA GLY A 387 2.80 -2.43 16.56
C GLY A 387 3.35 -1.04 16.32
N TYR A 388 3.59 -0.70 15.06
CA TYR A 388 4.06 0.61 14.64
C TYR A 388 2.87 1.51 14.36
N LYS A 389 2.90 2.74 14.88
CA LYS A 389 1.77 3.67 14.83
C LYS A 389 2.17 5.04 14.36
N THR A 390 1.43 5.57 13.39
CA THR A 390 1.53 6.96 12.97
C THR A 390 0.37 7.78 13.52
N ILE A 391 0.71 8.82 14.29
CA ILE A 391 -0.24 9.77 14.86
C ILE A 391 -0.33 10.98 13.95
N ASP A 392 -1.39 11.05 13.12
CA ASP A 392 -1.75 12.27 12.39
C ASP A 392 -2.16 13.37 13.37
N PHE A 393 -1.59 14.56 13.22
CA PHE A 393 -1.88 15.71 14.07
C PHE A 393 -3.24 16.35 13.74
N GLY A 394 -3.81 16.06 12.56
CA GLY A 394 -5.07 16.64 12.08
C GLY A 394 -4.99 18.14 11.77
N LYS A 395 -3.80 18.74 11.94
CA LYS A 395 -3.48 20.13 11.60
C LYS A 395 -1.99 20.27 11.31
N TYR A 396 -1.64 21.38 10.67
CA TYR A 396 -0.25 21.65 10.29
C TYR A 396 0.48 22.54 11.30
N ILE A 397 1.71 22.17 11.59
CA ILE A 397 2.65 22.99 12.35
C ILE A 397 3.70 23.51 11.37
N SER A 398 3.86 24.83 11.28
CA SER A 398 4.82 25.42 10.34
C SER A 398 6.23 25.28 10.88
N LEU A 399 7.11 24.67 10.09
CA LEU A 399 8.53 24.62 10.36
C LEU A 399 9.25 25.60 9.43
N LEU A 400 10.26 26.28 9.97
CA LEU A 400 11.13 27.17 9.21
C LEU A 400 12.46 26.47 8.97
N LYS A 401 13.00 26.58 7.76
CA LYS A 401 14.30 26.01 7.41
C LYS A 401 15.37 26.41 8.43
N GLY A 402 16.15 25.44 8.88
CA GLY A 402 17.25 25.60 9.83
C GLY A 402 16.82 25.71 11.30
N HIS A 403 15.53 25.79 11.59
CA HIS A 403 15.03 25.82 12.96
C HIS A 403 14.88 24.40 13.53
N LYS A 404 15.16 24.26 14.82
CA LYS A 404 14.96 23.00 15.54
C LYS A 404 13.49 22.80 15.91
N PHE A 405 13.07 21.55 16.01
CA PHE A 405 11.82 21.14 16.63
C PHE A 405 11.99 19.81 17.32
N SER A 406 11.30 19.59 18.43
CA SER A 406 11.28 18.30 19.11
C SER A 406 9.91 17.65 18.97
N ILE A 407 9.89 16.33 18.81
CA ILE A 407 8.73 15.51 19.11
C ILE A 407 8.99 14.87 20.47
N VAL A 408 8.05 14.99 21.39
CA VAL A 408 8.14 14.43 22.74
C VAL A 408 6.95 13.52 22.94
N VAL A 409 7.20 12.30 23.39
CA VAL A 409 6.16 11.31 23.66
C VAL A 409 6.31 10.82 25.09
N LYS A 410 5.21 10.83 25.84
CA LYS A 410 5.01 10.01 27.02
C LYS A 410 4.17 8.83 26.60
N LEU A 411 4.66 7.62 26.83
CA LEU A 411 3.91 6.40 26.60
C LEU A 411 3.65 5.72 27.94
N THR A 412 2.40 5.33 28.17
CA THR A 412 2.01 4.49 29.30
C THR A 412 1.60 3.12 28.76
N THR A 413 2.42 2.11 29.01
CA THR A 413 2.27 0.74 28.48
C THR A 413 1.85 -0.22 29.59
N PRO A 414 0.58 -0.69 29.62
CA PRO A 414 0.12 -1.60 30.65
C PRO A 414 0.99 -2.86 30.77
N ASN A 415 1.35 -3.25 31.99
CA ASN A 415 2.07 -4.50 32.28
C ASN A 415 3.46 -4.62 31.60
N SER A 416 4.07 -3.52 31.17
CA SER A 416 5.45 -3.48 30.68
C SER A 416 6.23 -2.41 31.42
N THR A 417 7.50 -2.65 31.71
CA THR A 417 8.43 -1.67 32.31
C THR A 417 9.42 -1.08 31.30
N LEU A 418 9.31 -1.47 30.04
CA LEU A 418 10.19 -1.07 28.93
C LEU A 418 9.39 -0.40 27.79
N PRO A 419 8.75 0.76 28.05
CA PRO A 419 7.86 1.43 27.09
C PRO A 419 8.58 2.03 25.87
N ILE A 420 9.89 2.30 25.94
CA ILE A 420 10.62 3.06 24.92
C ILE A 420 11.30 2.09 23.97
N THR A 421 11.14 2.26 22.67
CA THR A 421 11.86 1.47 21.66
C THR A 421 13.08 2.23 21.17
N ILE A 422 14.18 1.51 20.98
CA ILE A 422 15.47 2.07 20.60
C ILE A 422 16.10 1.31 19.43
N GLU A 423 16.82 2.06 18.61
CA GLU A 423 17.82 1.56 17.68
C GLU A 423 19.20 1.76 18.32
N TYR A 424 20.06 0.75 18.26
CA TYR A 424 21.45 0.84 18.70
C TYR A 424 22.30 -0.19 17.93
N PRO A 425 23.63 -0.04 17.88
CA PRO A 425 24.49 -1.00 17.21
C PRO A 425 24.51 -2.32 17.98
N MET A 426 24.08 -3.38 17.31
CA MET A 426 24.19 -4.75 17.80
C MET A 426 24.99 -5.56 16.78
N GLU A 427 26.10 -6.17 17.22
CA GLU A 427 26.94 -7.02 16.38
C GLU A 427 26.10 -8.15 15.76
N TYR A 428 26.37 -8.47 14.48
CA TYR A 428 25.65 -9.50 13.71
C TYR A 428 24.16 -9.21 13.46
N TYR A 429 23.71 -7.97 13.70
CA TYR A 429 22.35 -7.55 13.39
C TYR A 429 22.29 -6.12 12.86
N SER A 430 22.56 -5.12 13.71
CA SER A 430 22.37 -3.70 13.43
C SER A 430 23.64 -2.89 13.61
N SER A 431 24.83 -3.47 13.37
CA SER A 431 26.12 -2.82 13.66
C SER A 431 26.31 -1.43 13.04
N LYS A 432 25.57 -1.12 11.97
CA LYS A 432 25.58 0.17 11.27
C LYS A 432 24.70 1.25 11.90
N ALA A 433 23.98 0.96 12.98
CA ALA A 433 23.24 1.98 13.72
C ALA A 433 24.21 3.03 14.28
N THR A 434 23.85 4.30 14.14
CA THR A 434 24.67 5.44 14.58
C THR A 434 23.78 6.47 15.25
N ALA A 435 24.31 7.17 16.26
CA ALA A 435 23.64 8.30 16.87
C ALA A 435 24.62 9.41 17.20
N ASN A 436 24.15 10.66 17.17
CA ASN A 436 24.91 11.83 17.61
C ASN A 436 24.32 12.40 18.90
N PRO A 437 25.16 12.98 19.78
CA PRO A 437 24.67 13.79 20.89
C PRO A 437 23.74 14.90 20.38
N GLY A 438 22.60 15.05 21.04
CA GLY A 438 21.59 16.04 20.76
C GLY A 438 20.45 15.59 19.85
N GLU A 439 20.44 14.32 19.43
CA GLU A 439 19.39 13.74 18.58
C GLU A 439 18.23 13.17 19.41
N SER A 440 18.53 12.20 20.26
CA SER A 440 17.56 11.46 21.07
C SER A 440 17.68 11.76 22.56
N TYR A 441 16.55 11.86 23.24
CA TYR A 441 16.48 12.06 24.68
C TYR A 441 15.45 11.15 25.34
N VAL A 442 15.70 10.78 26.59
CA VAL A 442 14.76 10.04 27.44
C VAL A 442 14.59 10.72 28.79
N SER A 443 13.47 10.44 29.45
CA SER A 443 13.17 10.95 30.78
C SER A 443 12.25 10.02 31.56
N MET A 444 12.52 9.89 32.86
CA MET A 444 11.65 9.16 33.78
C MET A 444 10.39 9.97 34.15
N ASN A 445 10.48 11.29 34.19
CA ASN A 445 9.44 12.17 34.75
C ASN A 445 8.96 13.27 33.81
N GLY A 446 9.51 13.37 32.60
CA GLY A 446 9.19 14.40 31.62
C GLY A 446 9.77 15.78 31.95
N ILE A 447 10.53 15.92 33.04
CA ILE A 447 11.11 17.19 33.52
C ILE A 447 12.62 17.19 33.29
N PHE A 448 13.32 16.16 33.75
CA PHE A 448 14.76 16.00 33.60
C PHE A 448 15.06 15.06 32.44
N TRP A 449 15.79 15.56 31.45
CA TRP A 449 16.06 14.85 30.20
C TRP A 449 17.53 14.50 30.10
N GLU A 450 17.78 13.25 29.72
CA GLU A 450 19.10 12.72 29.46
C GLU A 450 19.26 12.42 27.97
N ASP A 451 20.42 12.72 27.43
CA ASP A 451 20.77 12.40 26.05
C ASP A 451 20.98 10.89 25.93
N MET A 452 20.29 10.24 24.99
CA MET A 452 20.37 8.78 24.84
C MET A 452 21.81 8.29 24.64
N THR A 453 22.63 9.05 23.91
CA THR A 453 24.03 8.66 23.63
C THR A 453 24.92 8.68 24.87
N SER A 454 24.49 9.38 25.93
CA SER A 454 25.18 9.35 27.23
C SER A 454 24.85 8.12 28.08
N ILE A 455 23.77 7.41 27.74
CA ILE A 455 23.29 6.20 28.43
C ILE A 455 23.73 4.96 27.64
N ILE A 456 23.41 4.94 26.34
CA ILE A 456 23.75 3.85 25.41
C ILE A 456 24.43 4.45 24.19
N SER A 457 25.69 4.07 23.96
CA SER A 457 26.47 4.57 22.83
C SER A 457 25.78 4.29 21.50
N ASN A 458 25.72 5.30 20.62
CA ASN A 458 25.12 5.21 19.30
C ASN A 458 23.64 4.79 19.27
N ALA A 459 22.90 5.01 20.36
CA ALA A 459 21.48 4.70 20.41
C ALA A 459 20.58 5.90 20.11
N ASN A 460 19.50 5.65 19.38
CA ASN A 460 18.43 6.60 19.12
C ASN A 460 17.07 5.99 19.52
N VAL A 461 16.13 6.82 19.97
CA VAL A 461 14.75 6.36 20.19
C VAL A 461 14.03 6.22 18.84
N CYS A 462 13.21 5.18 18.71
CA CYS A 462 12.45 4.93 17.47
C CYS A 462 11.23 5.86 17.38
N LEU A 463 11.50 7.11 16.99
CA LEU A 463 10.51 8.18 16.89
C LEU A 463 10.75 9.01 15.63
N LYS A 464 9.82 8.96 14.69
CA LYS A 464 9.94 9.68 13.40
C LYS A 464 8.98 10.85 13.34
N ALA A 465 9.29 11.84 12.51
CA ALA A 465 8.41 12.96 12.23
C ALA A 465 8.20 13.12 10.73
N PHE A 466 6.96 13.41 10.33
CA PHE A 466 6.57 13.47 8.94
C PHE A 466 6.08 14.85 8.55
N THR A 467 6.60 15.36 7.44
CA THR A 467 6.25 16.67 6.92
C THR A 467 5.72 16.59 5.50
N SER A 468 4.91 17.58 5.13
CA SER A 468 4.61 17.88 3.74
C SER A 468 5.35 19.15 3.34
N SER A 469 5.91 19.13 2.14
CA SER A 469 6.49 20.30 1.52
C SER A 469 5.38 21.33 1.24
N ILE A 470 5.66 22.61 1.43
CA ILE A 470 4.76 23.67 0.95
C ILE A 470 4.97 23.81 -0.56
N GLY A 471 3.89 23.63 -1.33
CA GLY A 471 3.88 23.75 -2.78
C GLY A 471 2.87 24.77 -3.28
N ALA A 472 2.88 25.02 -4.59
CA ALA A 472 1.69 25.54 -5.27
C ALA A 472 0.61 24.45 -5.23
N ASP A 473 -0.65 24.77 -5.55
CA ASP A 473 -1.69 23.75 -5.79
C ASP A 473 -2.40 24.18 -7.05
N LEU A 474 -1.89 23.70 -8.18
CA LEU A 474 -2.40 24.07 -9.47
C LEU A 474 -3.62 23.21 -9.79
N SER A 475 -4.56 23.79 -10.54
CA SER A 475 -5.74 23.06 -10.99
C SER A 475 -6.11 23.52 -12.38
N VAL A 476 -6.51 22.58 -13.23
CA VAL A 476 -6.99 22.87 -14.59
C VAL A 476 -8.45 22.48 -14.74
N THR A 477 -9.22 23.35 -15.39
CA THR A 477 -10.56 23.02 -15.89
C THR A 477 -10.63 23.35 -17.37
N LYS A 478 -11.46 22.59 -18.09
CA LYS A 478 -11.61 22.72 -19.54
C LYS A 478 -13.07 22.60 -19.95
N VAL A 479 -13.53 23.56 -20.75
CA VAL A 479 -14.89 23.56 -21.30
C VAL A 479 -14.85 23.77 -22.81
N MET A 480 -15.85 23.23 -23.50
CA MET A 480 -16.07 23.39 -24.94
C MET A 480 -17.40 24.12 -25.15
N SER A 481 -17.43 25.13 -26.02
CA SER A 481 -18.61 25.96 -26.25
C SER A 481 -19.81 25.21 -26.81
N ASN A 482 -19.59 24.13 -27.56
CA ASN A 482 -20.64 23.27 -28.09
C ASN A 482 -20.13 21.84 -28.23
N LYS A 483 -20.69 20.90 -27.45
CA LYS A 483 -20.33 19.47 -27.49
C LYS A 483 -20.84 18.74 -28.73
N ASN A 484 -21.80 19.31 -29.48
CA ASN A 484 -22.33 18.76 -30.73
C ASN A 484 -22.21 19.76 -31.89
N PRO A 485 -20.99 20.16 -32.28
CA PRO A 485 -20.81 21.16 -33.32
C PRO A 485 -21.16 20.60 -34.70
N SER A 486 -21.58 21.49 -35.60
CA SER A 486 -21.79 21.12 -37.00
C SER A 486 -20.47 21.11 -37.75
N LEU A 487 -20.35 20.28 -38.79
CA LEU A 487 -19.24 20.39 -39.73
C LEU A 487 -19.13 21.83 -40.26
N TYR A 488 -17.91 22.37 -40.33
CA TYR A 488 -17.62 23.75 -40.75
C TYR A 488 -18.09 24.86 -39.79
N SER A 489 -18.54 24.53 -38.57
CA SER A 489 -18.78 25.55 -37.54
C SER A 489 -17.49 25.95 -36.81
N LYS A 490 -17.57 27.02 -36.02
CA LYS A 490 -16.54 27.39 -35.05
C LYS A 490 -16.89 26.84 -33.67
N ILE A 491 -15.88 26.44 -32.91
CA ILE A 491 -16.01 26.10 -31.48
C ILE A 491 -14.90 26.79 -30.69
N PHE A 492 -15.16 27.00 -29.41
CA PHE A 492 -14.19 27.56 -28.46
C PHE A 492 -13.88 26.54 -27.39
N TYR A 493 -12.59 26.36 -27.11
CA TYR A 493 -12.14 25.75 -25.86
C TYR A 493 -11.73 26.83 -24.89
N THR A 494 -12.26 26.78 -23.67
CA THR A 494 -11.80 27.62 -22.57
C THR A 494 -11.08 26.73 -21.58
N ILE A 495 -9.80 27.03 -21.34
CA ILE A 495 -8.97 26.36 -20.35
C ILE A 495 -8.66 27.37 -19.24
N THR A 496 -8.92 26.99 -18.00
CA THR A 496 -8.67 27.83 -16.82
C THR A 496 -7.72 27.09 -15.89
N VAL A 497 -6.63 27.76 -15.54
CA VAL A 497 -5.63 27.31 -14.58
C VAL A 497 -5.70 28.19 -13.35
N LYS A 498 -5.75 27.60 -12.15
CA LYS A 498 -5.74 28.33 -10.87
C LYS A 498 -4.68 27.78 -9.94
N ASN A 499 -3.96 28.66 -9.25
CA ASN A 499 -3.11 28.29 -8.13
C ASN A 499 -3.88 28.47 -6.80
N ASN A 500 -4.31 27.37 -6.19
CA ASN A 500 -4.98 27.29 -4.89
C ASN A 500 -4.00 27.21 -3.71
N GLY A 501 -2.71 26.98 -3.98
CA GLY A 501 -1.72 26.66 -2.96
C GLY A 501 -1.00 27.90 -2.45
N PRO A 502 -0.41 27.84 -1.25
CA PRO A 502 0.17 29.02 -0.62
C PRO A 502 1.43 29.56 -1.32
N VAL A 503 2.07 28.76 -2.18
CA VAL A 503 3.32 29.12 -2.88
C VAL A 503 3.05 29.54 -4.32
N THR A 504 3.77 30.56 -4.79
CA THR A 504 3.79 30.96 -6.20
C THR A 504 4.31 29.82 -7.09
N ALA A 505 3.57 29.50 -8.14
CA ALA A 505 3.98 28.51 -9.12
C ALA A 505 4.87 29.15 -10.19
N GLU A 506 5.98 28.51 -10.51
CA GLU A 506 6.96 28.96 -11.50
C GLU A 506 6.95 28.04 -12.72
N ASN A 507 7.23 28.62 -13.90
CA ASN A 507 7.28 27.92 -15.18
C ASN A 507 6.01 27.08 -15.45
N VAL A 508 4.83 27.65 -15.17
CA VAL A 508 3.54 26.99 -15.39
C VAL A 508 3.25 26.91 -16.88
N TYR A 509 2.84 25.74 -17.38
CA TYR A 509 2.38 25.55 -18.75
C TYR A 509 1.35 24.42 -18.89
N ILE A 510 0.53 24.51 -19.93
CA ILE A 510 -0.44 23.47 -20.32
C ILE A 510 0.01 22.83 -21.63
N SER A 511 -0.06 21.50 -21.71
CA SER A 511 -0.01 20.75 -22.97
C SER A 511 -1.44 20.41 -23.39
N ASP A 512 -1.89 20.99 -24.51
CA ASP A 512 -3.21 20.79 -25.10
C ASP A 512 -3.14 20.86 -26.63
N LYS A 513 -3.01 19.67 -27.24
CA LYS A 513 -2.96 19.52 -28.69
C LYS A 513 -4.38 19.31 -29.23
N LEU A 514 -4.79 20.17 -30.16
CA LEU A 514 -6.10 20.06 -30.79
C LEU A 514 -6.25 18.70 -31.51
N PRO A 515 -7.39 18.01 -31.34
CA PRO A 515 -7.63 16.73 -31.98
C PRO A 515 -7.73 16.83 -33.51
N LEU A 516 -7.48 15.71 -34.17
CA LEU A 516 -7.75 15.56 -35.60
C LEU A 516 -9.22 15.91 -35.89
N GLY A 517 -9.44 16.74 -36.91
CA GLY A 517 -10.78 17.23 -37.24
C GLY A 517 -11.07 18.66 -36.78
N LEU A 518 -10.16 19.27 -36.02
CA LEU A 518 -10.16 20.72 -35.77
C LEU A 518 -8.97 21.39 -36.45
N SER A 519 -9.10 22.67 -36.78
CA SER A 519 -7.95 23.54 -37.06
C SER A 519 -8.00 24.79 -36.20
N PHE A 520 -6.84 25.17 -35.69
CA PHE A 520 -6.65 26.42 -34.99
C PHE A 520 -7.00 27.63 -35.86
N LEU A 521 -7.70 28.62 -35.29
CA LEU A 521 -7.95 29.92 -35.91
C LEU A 521 -7.26 31.05 -35.15
N SER A 522 -7.51 31.15 -33.85
CA SER A 522 -6.94 32.18 -32.98
C SER A 522 -7.01 31.76 -31.52
N TYR A 523 -6.31 32.48 -30.63
CA TYR A 523 -6.52 32.38 -29.19
C TYR A 523 -6.57 33.77 -28.56
N VAL A 524 -7.18 33.85 -27.37
CA VAL A 524 -7.14 35.03 -26.50
C VAL A 524 -6.71 34.60 -25.11
N THR A 525 -5.70 35.26 -24.55
CA THR A 525 -5.28 35.07 -23.15
C THR A 525 -4.68 36.36 -22.61
N LYS A 526 -4.79 36.55 -21.29
CA LYS A 526 -4.08 37.60 -20.55
C LYS A 526 -2.73 37.13 -20.00
N TYR A 527 -2.46 35.83 -20.03
CA TYR A 527 -1.27 35.22 -19.45
C TYR A 527 -0.51 34.42 -20.50
N GLY A 528 0.75 34.77 -20.70
CA GLY A 528 1.66 33.94 -21.49
C GLY A 528 1.31 33.84 -22.98
N LYS A 529 1.79 32.77 -23.63
CA LYS A 529 1.64 32.55 -25.09
C LYS A 529 1.31 31.10 -25.42
N TYR A 530 0.43 30.90 -26.40
CA TYR A 530 0.06 29.57 -26.91
C TYR A 530 0.72 29.32 -28.26
N ASN A 531 1.34 28.15 -28.40
CA ASN A 531 1.89 27.67 -29.66
C ASN A 531 0.92 26.64 -30.28
N PRO A 532 0.20 26.98 -31.37
CA PRO A 532 -0.78 26.08 -31.98
C PRO A 532 -0.16 24.88 -32.72
N ILE A 533 1.16 24.90 -33.00
CA ILE A 533 1.85 23.78 -33.64
C ILE A 533 2.11 22.67 -32.62
N THR A 534 2.57 23.03 -31.42
CA THR A 534 2.88 22.08 -30.35
C THR A 534 1.69 21.79 -29.45
N GLY A 535 0.74 22.73 -29.34
CA GLY A 535 -0.35 22.69 -28.36
C GLY A 535 0.05 23.21 -26.98
N VAL A 536 1.22 23.83 -26.83
CA VAL A 536 1.71 24.29 -25.52
C VAL A 536 1.27 25.72 -25.25
N TRP A 537 0.59 25.94 -24.11
CA TRP A 537 0.33 27.26 -23.55
C TRP A 537 1.28 27.53 -22.38
N ASN A 538 2.30 28.36 -22.60
CA ASN A 538 3.25 28.76 -21.56
C ASN A 538 2.69 29.94 -20.78
N ILE A 539 2.33 29.75 -19.51
CA ILE A 539 1.74 30.75 -18.60
C ILE A 539 2.85 31.55 -17.89
N GLY A 540 3.94 30.88 -17.49
CA GLY A 540 5.03 31.49 -16.72
C GLY A 540 4.77 31.43 -15.21
N THR A 541 5.05 32.51 -14.49
CA THR A 541 4.80 32.61 -13.05
C THR A 541 3.32 32.82 -12.75
N LEU A 542 2.75 32.03 -11.83
CA LEU A 542 1.37 32.14 -11.37
C LEU A 542 1.33 32.26 -9.83
N PRO A 543 1.17 33.49 -9.29
CA PRO A 543 1.10 33.72 -7.85
C PRO A 543 -0.05 32.96 -7.18
N ASN A 544 0.07 32.71 -5.88
CA ASN A 544 -1.02 32.16 -5.05
C ASN A 544 -2.33 32.93 -5.28
N GLY A 545 -3.42 32.21 -5.47
CA GLY A 545 -4.77 32.74 -5.68
C GLY A 545 -5.04 33.24 -7.10
N SER A 546 -4.02 33.34 -7.95
CA SER A 546 -4.17 33.82 -9.32
C SER A 546 -4.83 32.80 -10.23
N VAL A 547 -5.55 33.31 -11.24
CA VAL A 547 -6.24 32.52 -12.25
C VAL A 547 -5.78 32.97 -13.63
N ALA A 548 -5.29 32.02 -14.44
CA ALA A 548 -4.98 32.22 -15.84
C ALA A 548 -6.03 31.55 -16.72
N THR A 549 -6.46 32.20 -17.80
CA THR A 549 -7.43 31.64 -18.75
C THR A 549 -6.96 31.84 -20.18
N ILE A 550 -7.17 30.84 -21.02
CA ILE A 550 -7.05 30.92 -22.48
C ILE A 550 -8.35 30.47 -23.14
N ILE A 551 -8.74 31.17 -24.20
CA ILE A 551 -9.83 30.79 -25.11
C ILE A 551 -9.22 30.49 -26.47
N ILE A 552 -9.35 29.24 -26.94
CA ILE A 552 -8.83 28.78 -28.23
C ILE A 552 -10.00 28.63 -29.21
N ASN A 553 -9.97 29.39 -30.29
CA ASN A 553 -10.97 29.35 -31.35
C ASN A 553 -10.54 28.36 -32.45
N CYS A 554 -11.43 27.41 -32.74
CA CYS A 554 -11.16 26.32 -33.67
C CYS A 554 -12.24 26.25 -34.76
N PHE A 555 -11.85 25.78 -35.95
CA PHE A 555 -12.74 25.46 -37.05
C PHE A 555 -12.91 23.94 -37.21
N VAL A 556 -14.15 23.48 -37.36
CA VAL A 556 -14.47 22.05 -37.45
C VAL A 556 -14.34 21.58 -38.90
N LYS A 557 -13.43 20.63 -39.15
CA LYS A 557 -13.08 20.11 -40.48
C LYS A 557 -13.58 18.70 -40.77
N ARG A 558 -13.90 17.90 -39.75
CA ARG A 558 -14.31 16.50 -39.92
C ARG A 558 -15.43 16.13 -38.96
N THR A 559 -16.32 15.24 -39.39
CA THR A 559 -17.34 14.61 -38.54
C THR A 559 -16.71 13.54 -37.64
N GLY A 560 -17.38 13.20 -36.53
CA GLY A 560 -16.92 12.14 -35.61
C GLY A 560 -16.68 12.64 -34.18
N ASN A 561 -16.06 11.80 -33.35
CA ASN A 561 -15.78 12.13 -31.96
C ASN A 561 -14.62 13.12 -31.86
N LEU A 562 -14.74 14.08 -30.94
CA LEU A 562 -13.70 15.02 -30.56
C LEU A 562 -13.35 14.76 -29.10
N THR A 563 -12.12 14.32 -28.83
CA THR A 563 -11.56 14.22 -27.49
C THR A 563 -10.40 15.19 -27.40
N ASN A 564 -10.39 16.04 -26.39
CA ASN A 564 -9.31 17.01 -26.19
C ASN A 564 -8.94 17.07 -24.71
N GLU A 565 -7.63 17.00 -24.48
CA GLU A 565 -7.01 16.82 -23.17
C GLU A 565 -6.09 18.00 -22.88
N ALA A 566 -6.12 18.47 -21.65
CA ALA A 566 -5.22 19.48 -21.13
C ALA A 566 -4.48 18.89 -19.92
N ILE A 567 -3.15 18.90 -19.98
CA ILE A 567 -2.27 18.45 -18.89
C ILE A 567 -1.47 19.65 -18.39
N LEU A 568 -1.49 19.87 -17.08
CA LEU A 568 -0.86 21.01 -16.41
C LEU A 568 0.48 20.62 -15.79
N PHE A 569 1.48 21.47 -16.02
CA PHE A 569 2.85 21.31 -15.54
C PHE A 569 3.36 22.61 -14.89
N SER A 570 4.34 22.46 -14.01
CA SER A 570 5.04 23.54 -13.30
C SER A 570 6.40 23.03 -12.81
N SER A 571 7.37 23.92 -12.62
CA SER A 571 8.61 23.56 -11.91
C SER A 571 8.47 23.65 -10.39
N THR A 572 7.49 24.41 -9.89
CA THR A 572 7.15 24.44 -8.45
C THR A 572 6.41 23.16 -8.08
N TYR A 573 6.80 22.55 -6.96
CA TYR A 573 6.14 21.40 -6.36
C TYR A 573 4.64 21.66 -6.17
N ASP A 574 3.82 20.69 -6.58
CA ASP A 574 2.38 20.68 -6.41
C ASP A 574 1.98 19.39 -5.67
N PRO A 575 1.44 19.49 -4.44
CA PRO A 575 1.08 18.32 -3.64
C PRO A 575 -0.17 17.61 -4.15
N ASN A 576 -0.97 18.27 -5.01
CA ASN A 576 -2.16 17.66 -5.59
C ASN A 576 -1.98 17.58 -7.10
N LEU A 577 -1.64 16.39 -7.61
CA LEU A 577 -1.56 16.19 -9.07
C LEU A 577 -2.88 15.72 -9.68
N THR A 578 -3.88 15.37 -8.86
CA THR A 578 -5.15 14.80 -9.35
C THR A 578 -6.03 15.84 -10.07
N ASN A 579 -5.82 17.12 -9.78
CA ASN A 579 -6.48 18.27 -10.40
C ASN A 579 -5.65 18.91 -11.53
N ASN A 580 -4.52 18.30 -11.94
CA ASN A 580 -3.65 18.76 -13.03
C ASN A 580 -3.97 18.15 -14.40
N PHE A 581 -5.14 17.52 -14.53
CA PHE A 581 -5.64 16.94 -15.78
C PHE A 581 -7.10 17.32 -16.03
N ALA A 582 -7.42 17.70 -17.27
CA ALA A 582 -8.80 17.91 -17.71
C ALA A 582 -9.05 17.33 -19.11
N MET A 583 -10.16 16.61 -19.28
CA MET A 583 -10.60 16.04 -20.56
C MET A 583 -12.01 16.51 -20.90
N ILE A 584 -12.25 16.81 -22.18
CA ILE A 584 -13.60 17.10 -22.68
C ILE A 584 -13.87 16.32 -23.98
N ASN A 585 -15.09 15.78 -24.07
CA ASN A 585 -15.56 15.03 -25.22
C ASN A 585 -16.71 15.76 -25.92
N GLY A 586 -16.72 15.69 -27.25
CA GLY A 586 -17.79 16.16 -28.13
C GLY A 586 -17.96 15.26 -29.34
N LYS A 587 -19.00 15.50 -30.14
CA LYS A 587 -19.29 14.75 -31.36
C LYS A 587 -19.75 15.69 -32.46
N VAL A 588 -18.99 15.76 -33.55
CA VAL A 588 -19.35 16.56 -34.72
C VAL A 588 -20.43 15.85 -35.51
N VAL A 589 -21.52 16.55 -35.78
CA VAL A 589 -22.65 16.07 -36.59
C VAL A 589 -22.69 16.78 -37.95
N GLN A 590 -23.17 16.08 -38.98
CA GLN A 590 -23.48 16.70 -40.27
C GLN A 590 -24.88 17.32 -40.19
N GLN A 591 -25.04 18.59 -40.58
CA GLN A 591 -26.37 19.18 -40.73
C GLN A 591 -27.05 18.60 -41.97
N MET A 592 -28.18 17.90 -41.79
CA MET A 592 -29.11 17.58 -42.87
C MET A 592 -30.06 18.76 -43.07
N ASN A 593 -29.90 19.50 -44.17
CA ASN A 593 -30.90 20.48 -44.61
C ASN A 593 -32.10 19.73 -45.19
N VAL A 594 -33.13 19.45 -44.39
CA VAL A 594 -34.43 19.01 -44.91
C VAL A 594 -35.14 20.22 -45.49
N LYS A 595 -35.02 20.45 -46.81
CA LYS A 595 -35.94 21.35 -47.53
C LYS A 595 -37.33 20.71 -47.50
N LYS A 596 -38.25 21.27 -46.73
CA LYS A 596 -39.68 20.92 -46.75
C LYS A 596 -40.25 21.30 -48.13
N VAL A 597 -40.45 20.32 -49.01
CA VAL A 597 -41.16 20.54 -50.28
C VAL A 597 -42.64 20.70 -49.95
N VAL A 598 -43.17 21.90 -50.17
CA VAL A 598 -44.60 22.18 -50.08
C VAL A 598 -45.24 21.74 -51.40
N GLN A 599 -46.03 20.66 -51.39
CA GLN A 599 -46.85 20.28 -52.54
C GLN A 599 -47.99 21.29 -52.70
N LYS A 600 -47.95 22.07 -53.78
CA LYS A 600 -49.02 23.00 -54.16
C LYS A 600 -50.07 22.22 -54.95
N ILE A 601 -51.25 22.03 -54.37
CA ILE A 601 -52.43 21.48 -55.05
C ILE A 601 -52.98 22.56 -55.99
N ILE A 602 -53.17 22.24 -57.27
CA ILE A 602 -53.91 23.06 -58.25
C ILE A 602 -55.00 22.15 -58.87
N PRO A 603 -56.25 22.62 -59.04
CA PRO A 603 -57.41 21.77 -59.37
C PRO A 603 -57.47 21.39 -60.86
N ILE A 604 -58.07 20.23 -61.13
CA ILE A 604 -58.36 19.68 -62.46
C ILE A 604 -59.73 20.18 -62.95
N LYS A 605 -59.84 20.51 -64.26
CA LYS A 605 -61.02 20.24 -65.11
C LYS A 605 -60.66 20.33 -66.61
N THR A 606 -60.57 19.18 -67.28
CA THR A 606 -61.37 18.67 -68.43
C THR A 606 -61.25 19.46 -69.75
N CYS A 607 -61.14 18.86 -70.93
CA CYS A 607 -61.96 17.76 -71.44
C CYS A 607 -61.30 16.97 -72.60
N GLN A 608 -61.95 15.84 -72.89
CA GLN A 608 -61.62 14.78 -73.83
C GLN A 608 -61.72 15.20 -75.31
N ASN A 609 -60.92 14.53 -76.15
CA ASN A 609 -61.33 14.09 -77.49
C ASN A 609 -60.77 12.68 -77.73
N LEU A 610 -61.68 11.71 -77.88
CA LEU A 610 -61.43 10.34 -78.37
C LEU A 610 -61.41 10.39 -79.92
N ILE A 611 -60.92 9.46 -80.75
CA ILE A 611 -60.99 7.97 -80.89
C ILE A 611 -59.99 7.60 -82.06
N PRO A 612 -59.57 6.34 -82.44
CA PRO A 612 -59.59 4.99 -81.83
C PRO A 612 -58.23 4.23 -81.77
N MET A 613 -58.26 3.10 -81.05
CA MET A 613 -57.30 1.98 -81.02
C MET A 613 -57.44 0.97 -82.18
N GLN A 614 -56.37 0.18 -82.41
CA GLN A 614 -56.46 -1.21 -82.87
C GLN A 614 -55.84 -2.20 -81.85
N LYS A 615 -56.40 -3.42 -81.85
CA LYS A 615 -56.29 -4.52 -80.87
C LYS A 615 -55.17 -5.53 -81.18
N THR A 616 -54.70 -6.21 -80.12
CA THR A 616 -54.68 -7.69 -79.90
C THR A 616 -54.25 -7.92 -78.43
N GLY A 617 -55.07 -8.46 -77.50
CA GLY A 617 -55.28 -9.88 -77.21
C GLY A 617 -54.01 -10.52 -76.62
N THR A 618 -53.87 -10.97 -75.37
CA THR A 618 -54.64 -11.99 -74.59
C THR A 618 -54.06 -12.08 -73.15
N ASN A 619 -54.59 -12.88 -72.22
CA ASN A 619 -55.69 -12.62 -71.28
C ASN A 619 -55.36 -13.33 -69.93
N ILE A 620 -55.84 -12.77 -68.83
CA ILE A 620 -55.75 -13.26 -67.45
C ILE A 620 -56.84 -14.33 -67.26
N ILE A 621 -56.49 -15.58 -66.95
CA ILE A 621 -57.39 -16.58 -66.33
C ILE A 621 -56.66 -17.64 -65.48
N SER A 622 -55.32 -17.62 -65.34
CA SER A 622 -54.61 -18.71 -64.65
C SER A 622 -54.20 -18.47 -63.20
N PHE A 623 -54.52 -17.34 -62.56
CA PHE A 623 -54.07 -17.12 -61.17
C PHE A 623 -55.15 -16.74 -60.15
N VAL A 624 -56.42 -17.00 -60.47
CA VAL A 624 -57.52 -17.07 -59.47
C VAL A 624 -57.57 -18.45 -58.77
N LEU A 625 -56.62 -19.36 -59.05
CA LEU A 625 -56.52 -20.67 -58.38
C LEU A 625 -55.34 -20.80 -57.40
N GLY A 626 -54.50 -19.77 -57.25
CA GLY A 626 -53.40 -19.77 -56.27
C GLY A 626 -53.80 -19.32 -54.86
N LEU A 627 -55.10 -19.21 -54.58
CA LEU A 627 -55.65 -18.80 -53.27
C LEU A 627 -56.15 -20.00 -52.45
N ILE A 628 -55.80 -21.23 -52.83
CA ILE A 628 -56.08 -22.44 -52.06
C ILE A 628 -54.80 -23.27 -52.03
N MET A 629 -54.03 -23.14 -50.94
CA MET A 629 -53.13 -24.14 -50.33
C MET A 629 -51.95 -23.51 -49.60
N VAL A 630 -52.26 -22.64 -48.63
CA VAL A 630 -51.60 -22.72 -47.32
C VAL A 630 -52.67 -23.26 -46.37
N PHE A 631 -52.38 -24.44 -45.80
CA PHE A 631 -53.11 -25.24 -44.80
C PHE A 631 -53.89 -26.48 -45.28
N GLY A 632 -53.21 -27.65 -45.20
CA GLY A 632 -53.85 -28.91 -44.76
C GLY A 632 -53.38 -30.22 -45.43
N GLY A 633 -52.68 -31.09 -44.67
CA GLY A 633 -52.70 -32.56 -44.83
C GLY A 633 -51.55 -33.21 -45.64
N THR A 634 -50.48 -33.74 -45.03
CA THR A 634 -50.28 -35.09 -44.43
C THR A 634 -49.85 -36.24 -45.39
N SER A 635 -48.75 -36.90 -44.99
CA SER A 635 -48.45 -38.37 -45.01
C SER A 635 -47.81 -39.13 -46.20
N ILE A 636 -46.71 -39.85 -45.85
CA ILE A 636 -46.35 -41.28 -46.13
C ILE A 636 -45.28 -41.63 -47.21
N PHE A 637 -44.15 -42.21 -46.71
CA PHE A 637 -43.25 -43.32 -47.15
C PHE A 637 -42.94 -43.56 -48.66
N ARG A 638 -41.76 -44.08 -49.10
CA ARG A 638 -41.20 -45.43 -48.83
C ARG A 638 -39.83 -45.69 -49.53
N LYS A 639 -38.91 -46.38 -48.82
CA LYS A 639 -37.95 -47.49 -49.14
C LYS A 639 -37.22 -47.54 -50.52
N LYS A 640 -35.96 -47.99 -50.59
CA LYS A 640 -35.30 -49.11 -49.88
C LYS A 640 -33.98 -48.75 -49.24
#